data_AF-A0AAV1XU43-F1
#
_entry.id   AF-A0AAV1XU43-F1
#
_cell.length_a   1.000
_cell.length_b   1.000
_cell.length_c   1.000
_cell.angle_alpha   90.00
_cell.angle_beta   90.00
_cell.angle_gamma   90.00
#
_symmetry.space_group_name_H-M   'P 1'
#
loop_
_entity.id
_entity.type
_entity.pdbx_description
1 polymer ?
#
loop_
_entity_poly.entity_id
_entity_poly.type
_entity_poly.pdbx_seq_one_letter_code
_entity_poly.pdbx_strand_id
1 'polypeptide(L)'
;MKLRSQGAIKALLAIVRCGHPDVLSQVARGIANFAKCESRASSQGKKSDKSFLIEDGALPWIVQNANNEAAAIKRHMELALCHLAQHENLNITELNAKDMIRGGALRELVRISRDCTREDIRNLAHLKDSTNTKNIKTNKSKIN
;
A
#
# COMPACT_ATOMS: atom_id res chain seq x y z
N MET A 1 -9.29 -16.96 1.67
CA MET A 1 -9.83 -15.92 0.76
C MET A 1 -10.16 -16.56 -0.57
N LYS A 2 -11.45 -16.75 -0.87
CA LYS A 2 -11.94 -17.42 -2.10
C LYS A 2 -11.81 -16.55 -3.36
N LEU A 3 -11.99 -15.24 -3.21
CA LEU A 3 -11.81 -14.25 -4.29
C LEU A 3 -10.36 -14.18 -4.80
N ARG A 4 -9.38 -14.45 -3.93
CA ARG A 4 -7.95 -14.50 -4.28
C ARG A 4 -7.65 -15.63 -5.26
N SER A 5 -8.07 -16.86 -4.95
CA SER A 5 -7.82 -18.04 -5.81
C SER A 5 -8.49 -17.93 -7.19
N GLN A 6 -9.36 -16.94 -7.39
CA GLN A 6 -10.09 -16.71 -8.62
C GLN A 6 -9.53 -15.54 -9.46
N GLY A 7 -8.39 -14.95 -9.07
CA GLY A 7 -7.74 -13.90 -9.85
C GLY A 7 -8.46 -12.55 -9.82
N ALA A 8 -9.15 -12.24 -8.72
CA ALA A 8 -9.96 -11.01 -8.61
C ALA A 8 -9.16 -9.72 -8.84
N ILE A 9 -7.90 -9.63 -8.40
CA ILE A 9 -7.06 -8.43 -8.61
C ILE A 9 -6.77 -8.26 -10.09
N LYS A 10 -6.38 -9.34 -10.80
CA LYS A 10 -6.17 -9.31 -12.25
C LYS A 10 -7.45 -8.94 -13.02
N ALA A 11 -8.61 -9.40 -12.56
CA ALA A 11 -9.90 -9.01 -13.14
C ALA A 11 -10.17 -7.51 -12.95
N LEU A 12 -9.91 -6.94 -11.76
CA LEU A 12 -10.02 -5.50 -11.52
C LEU A 12 -9.07 -4.70 -12.44
N LEU A 13 -7.82 -5.15 -12.62
CA LEU A 13 -6.87 -4.53 -13.55
C LEU A 13 -7.28 -4.69 -15.02
N ALA A 14 -8.07 -5.71 -15.37
CA ALA A 14 -8.66 -5.80 -16.69
C ALA A 14 -9.80 -4.79 -16.89
N ILE A 15 -10.60 -4.55 -15.85
CA ILE A 15 -11.74 -3.64 -15.86
C ILE A 15 -11.29 -2.18 -16.03
N VAL A 16 -10.14 -1.76 -15.46
CA VAL A 16 -9.68 -0.37 -15.59
C VAL A 16 -9.46 0.07 -17.04
N ARG A 17 -9.28 -0.87 -17.98
CA ARG A 17 -9.11 -0.58 -19.41
C ARG A 17 -10.34 0.03 -20.08
N CYS A 18 -11.53 -0.06 -19.47
CA CYS A 18 -12.72 0.60 -20.01
C CYS A 18 -12.67 2.13 -19.91
N GLY A 19 -11.81 2.69 -19.05
CA GLY A 19 -11.61 4.13 -18.91
C GLY A 19 -12.78 4.91 -18.29
N HIS A 20 -13.92 4.27 -18.00
CA HIS A 20 -15.09 4.97 -17.47
C HIS A 20 -14.82 5.48 -16.03
N PRO A 21 -14.96 6.78 -15.74
CA PRO A 21 -14.59 7.37 -14.45
C PRO A 21 -15.20 6.68 -13.22
N ASP A 22 -16.49 6.36 -13.28
CA ASP A 22 -17.17 5.67 -12.17
C ASP A 22 -16.62 4.25 -11.94
N VAL A 23 -16.28 3.55 -13.03
CA VAL A 23 -15.70 2.22 -12.95
C VAL A 23 -14.30 2.30 -12.34
N LEU A 24 -13.49 3.28 -12.76
CA LEU A 24 -12.16 3.52 -12.18
C LEU A 24 -12.24 3.81 -10.67
N SER A 25 -13.25 4.59 -10.24
CA SER A 25 -13.49 4.87 -8.83
C SER A 25 -13.85 3.60 -8.03
N GLN A 26 -14.72 2.75 -8.57
CA GLN A 26 -15.08 1.49 -7.91
C GLN A 26 -13.91 0.49 -7.86
N VAL A 27 -13.10 0.41 -8.93
CA VAL A 27 -11.89 -0.39 -8.92
C VAL A 27 -10.90 0.13 -7.88
N ALA A 28 -10.70 1.45 -7.81
CA ALA A 28 -9.84 2.08 -6.81
C ALA A 28 -10.27 1.71 -5.38
N ARG A 29 -11.59 1.78 -5.11
CA ARG A 29 -12.17 1.35 -3.83
C ARG A 29 -11.94 -0.12 -3.53
N GLY A 30 -12.11 -0.99 -4.54
CA GLY A 30 -11.86 -2.42 -4.44
C GLY A 30 -10.42 -2.73 -4.06
N ILE A 31 -9.45 -2.11 -4.73
CA ILE A 31 -8.02 -2.27 -4.48
C ILE A 31 -7.65 -1.78 -3.07
N ALA A 32 -8.17 -0.63 -2.63
CA ALA A 32 -7.95 -0.14 -1.27
C ALA A 32 -8.46 -1.12 -0.21
N ASN A 33 -9.60 -1.77 -0.46
CA ASN A 33 -10.14 -2.78 0.44
C ASN A 33 -9.27 -4.04 0.48
N PHE A 34 -8.72 -4.49 -0.66
CA PHE A 34 -7.74 -5.58 -0.68
C PHE A 34 -6.52 -5.25 0.18
N ALA A 35 -5.92 -4.06 0.00
CA ALA A 35 -4.75 -3.64 0.77
C ALA A 35 -5.04 -3.62 2.27
N LYS A 36 -6.20 -3.08 2.67
CA LYS A 36 -6.64 -3.05 4.08
C LYS A 36 -6.85 -4.46 4.64
N CYS A 37 -7.45 -5.36 3.87
CA CYS A 37 -7.64 -6.75 4.29
C CYS A 37 -6.31 -7.49 4.46
N GLU A 38 -5.34 -7.28 3.57
CA GLU A 38 -3.99 -7.86 3.69
C GLU A 38 -3.26 -7.34 4.92
N SER A 39 -3.30 -6.02 5.15
CA SER A 39 -2.73 -5.38 6.34
C SER A 39 -3.30 -5.98 7.63
N ARG A 40 -4.64 -6.11 7.73
CA ARG A 40 -5.29 -6.74 8.90
C ARG A 40 -4.93 -8.21 9.10
N ALA A 41 -4.88 -8.98 8.01
CA ALA A 41 -4.51 -10.40 8.10
C ALA A 41 -3.07 -10.56 8.62
N SER A 42 -2.18 -9.68 8.18
CA SER A 42 -0.83 -9.57 8.73
C SER A 42 -0.85 -9.28 10.23
N SER A 43 -1.58 -8.25 10.68
CA SER A 43 -1.73 -7.91 12.12
C SER A 43 -2.17 -9.10 12.99
N GLN A 44 -2.92 -10.05 12.43
CA GLN A 44 -3.42 -11.24 13.11
C GLN A 44 -2.44 -12.44 13.06
N GLY A 45 -1.17 -12.21 12.70
CA GLY A 45 -0.12 -13.24 12.68
C GLY A 45 -0.18 -14.17 11.47
N LYS A 46 -1.05 -13.89 10.48
CA LYS A 46 -1.08 -14.67 9.24
C LYS A 46 0.10 -14.27 8.36
N LYS A 47 1.11 -15.13 8.31
CA LYS A 47 2.29 -14.93 7.48
C LYS A 47 1.93 -15.07 5.99
N SER A 48 2.19 -14.02 5.23
CA SER A 48 2.33 -14.03 3.78
C SER A 48 3.74 -13.54 3.48
N ASP A 49 4.39 -14.04 2.44
CA ASP A 49 5.73 -13.57 2.09
C ASP A 49 5.67 -12.23 1.35
N LYS A 50 4.61 -11.99 0.58
CA LYS A 50 4.42 -10.79 -0.23
C LYS A 50 2.94 -10.40 -0.31
N SER A 51 2.66 -9.12 -0.63
CA SER A 51 1.30 -8.67 -0.94
C SER A 51 0.84 -9.21 -2.29
N PHE A 52 -0.38 -9.73 -2.35
CA PHE A 52 -1.03 -10.17 -3.58
C PHE A 52 -1.26 -9.01 -4.54
N LEU A 53 -1.44 -7.77 -4.05
CA LEU A 53 -1.52 -6.61 -4.92
C LEU A 53 -0.21 -6.37 -5.69
N ILE A 54 0.93 -6.66 -5.07
CA ILE A 54 2.23 -6.55 -5.76
C ILE A 54 2.43 -7.75 -6.68
N GLU A 55 2.13 -8.96 -6.23
CA GLU A 55 2.26 -10.19 -7.04
C GLU A 55 1.38 -10.17 -8.30
N ASP A 56 0.14 -9.70 -8.19
CA ASP A 56 -0.79 -9.60 -9.31
C ASP A 56 -0.59 -8.33 -10.15
N GLY A 57 0.45 -7.53 -9.85
CA GLY A 57 0.87 -6.41 -10.69
C GLY A 57 0.02 -5.14 -10.55
N ALA A 58 -0.67 -4.94 -9.42
CA ALA A 58 -1.47 -3.74 -9.18
C ALA A 58 -0.62 -2.52 -8.78
N LEU A 59 0.61 -2.72 -8.30
CA LEU A 59 1.46 -1.64 -7.79
C LEU A 59 1.68 -0.48 -8.79
N PRO A 60 2.01 -0.72 -10.08
CA PRO A 60 2.17 0.39 -11.04
C PRO A 60 0.90 1.23 -11.19
N TRP A 61 -0.27 0.58 -11.23
CA TRP A 61 -1.55 1.29 -11.35
C TRP A 61 -1.88 2.09 -10.08
N ILE A 62 -1.58 1.53 -8.91
CA ILE A 62 -1.76 2.21 -7.62
C ILE A 62 -0.89 3.48 -7.57
N VAL A 63 0.41 3.37 -7.90
CA VAL A 63 1.33 4.51 -7.88
C VAL A 63 0.91 5.57 -8.89
N GLN A 64 0.57 5.18 -10.11
CA GLN A 64 0.10 6.09 -11.16
C GLN A 64 -1.12 6.91 -10.72
N ASN A 65 -2.03 6.31 -9.96
CA ASN A 65 -3.30 6.94 -9.56
C ASN A 65 -3.26 7.52 -8.14
N ALA A 66 -2.12 7.45 -7.45
CA ALA A 66 -1.97 7.99 -6.10
C ALA A 66 -2.14 9.51 -6.06
N ASN A 67 -1.85 10.21 -7.16
CA ASN A 67 -2.09 11.65 -7.32
C ASN A 67 -3.08 11.95 -8.46
N ASN A 68 -4.16 11.16 -8.55
CA ASN A 68 -5.19 11.37 -9.56
C ASN A 68 -5.98 12.69 -9.30
N GLU A 69 -6.40 13.38 -10.36
CA GLU A 69 -7.23 14.60 -10.26
C GLU A 69 -8.63 14.31 -9.67
N ALA A 70 -9.17 13.12 -9.93
CA ALA A 70 -10.42 12.68 -9.32
C ALA A 70 -10.19 12.33 -7.85
N ALA A 71 -10.69 13.20 -6.96
CA ALA A 71 -10.54 13.07 -5.51
C ALA A 71 -10.94 11.68 -4.96
N ALA A 72 -11.96 11.04 -5.53
CA ALA A 72 -12.41 9.71 -5.13
C ALA A 72 -11.36 8.62 -5.44
N ILE A 73 -10.75 8.65 -6.63
CA ILE A 73 -9.69 7.72 -7.02
C ILE A 73 -8.45 7.97 -6.18
N LYS A 74 -8.01 9.23 -6.10
CA LYS A 74 -6.85 9.65 -5.32
C LYS A 74 -6.91 9.13 -3.89
N ARG A 75 -8.01 9.42 -3.19
CA ARG A 75 -8.23 8.98 -1.80
C ARG A 75 -8.04 7.47 -1.63
N HIS A 76 -8.60 6.67 -2.53
CA HIS A 76 -8.53 5.21 -2.42
C HIS A 76 -7.13 4.68 -2.74
N MET A 77 -6.41 5.29 -3.67
CA MET A 77 -5.03 4.91 -3.99
C MET A 77 -4.04 5.31 -2.91
N GLU A 78 -4.21 6.49 -2.30
CA GLU A 78 -3.43 6.91 -1.14
C GLU A 78 -3.63 5.92 0.03
N LEU A 79 -4.86 5.52 0.32
CA LEU A 79 -5.15 4.47 1.33
C LEU A 79 -4.50 3.13 0.98
N ALA A 80 -4.57 2.71 -0.29
CA ALA A 80 -3.96 1.46 -0.73
C ALA A 80 -2.43 1.48 -0.51
N LEU A 81 -1.76 2.57 -0.89
CA LEU A 81 -0.33 2.75 -0.66
C LEU A 81 0.03 2.74 0.83
N CYS A 82 -0.71 3.46 1.65
CA CYS A 82 -0.48 3.49 3.09
C CYS A 82 -0.63 2.08 3.71
N HIS A 83 -1.64 1.31 3.31
CA HIS A 83 -1.83 -0.05 3.83
C HIS A 83 -0.76 -1.03 3.33
N LEU A 84 -0.28 -0.88 2.09
CA LEU A 84 0.87 -1.65 1.59
C LEU A 84 2.17 -1.33 2.35
N ALA A 85 2.31 -0.08 2.78
CA ALA A 85 3.44 0.41 3.56
C ALA A 85 3.31 0.17 5.08
N GLN A 86 2.20 -0.36 5.59
CA GLN A 86 2.03 -0.55 7.03
C GLN A 86 2.80 -1.77 7.56
N HIS A 87 3.77 -1.49 8.42
CA HIS A 87 4.78 -2.41 8.94
C HIS A 87 4.36 -3.10 10.24
N GLU A 88 3.31 -3.92 10.25
CA GLU A 88 3.01 -4.71 11.47
C GLU A 88 3.77 -6.05 11.53
N ASN A 89 4.38 -6.54 10.44
CA ASN A 89 5.20 -7.76 10.47
C ASN A 89 6.50 -7.64 9.66
N LEU A 90 7.62 -7.99 10.32
CA LEU A 90 9.01 -7.90 9.86
C LEU A 90 9.35 -8.63 8.53
N ASN A 91 8.55 -9.62 8.09
CA ASN A 91 8.87 -10.42 6.90
C ASN A 91 8.21 -9.91 5.60
N ILE A 92 6.95 -9.47 5.67
CA ILE A 92 6.23 -8.90 4.51
C ILE A 92 6.94 -7.64 4.01
N THR A 93 7.60 -6.95 4.93
CA THR A 93 8.18 -5.63 4.73
C THR A 93 9.44 -5.63 3.89
N GLU A 94 10.27 -6.68 3.92
CA GLU A 94 11.47 -6.68 3.08
C GLU A 94 11.13 -6.92 1.61
N LEU A 95 10.20 -7.84 1.33
CA LEU A 95 9.84 -8.22 -0.03
C LEU A 95 8.96 -7.15 -0.70
N ASN A 96 7.94 -6.63 0.01
CA ASN A 96 7.14 -5.53 -0.53
C ASN A 96 7.99 -4.25 -0.72
N ALA A 97 8.87 -3.92 0.23
CA ALA A 97 9.65 -2.67 0.16
C ALA A 97 10.51 -2.60 -1.10
N LYS A 98 11.14 -3.70 -1.53
CA LYS A 98 11.96 -3.71 -2.75
C LYS A 98 11.14 -3.29 -3.98
N ASP A 99 9.94 -3.86 -4.14
CA ASP A 99 9.07 -3.51 -5.26
C ASP A 99 8.45 -2.12 -5.12
N MET A 100 8.08 -1.72 -3.90
CA MET A 100 7.55 -0.37 -3.64
C MET A 100 8.59 0.72 -3.93
N ILE A 101 9.86 0.50 -3.58
CA ILE A 101 10.95 1.41 -3.93
C ILE A 101 11.15 1.44 -5.44
N ARG A 102 11.29 0.27 -6.09
CA ARG A 102 11.47 0.18 -7.56
C ARG A 102 10.30 0.76 -8.34
N GLY A 103 9.08 0.59 -7.83
CA GLY A 103 7.84 1.08 -8.43
C GLY A 103 7.55 2.55 -8.15
N GLY A 104 8.41 3.27 -7.42
CA GLY A 104 8.23 4.70 -7.15
C GLY A 104 7.22 5.04 -6.04
N ALA A 105 6.71 4.04 -5.31
CA ALA A 105 5.71 4.24 -4.25
C ALA A 105 6.23 5.12 -3.10
N LEU A 106 7.54 5.10 -2.82
CA LEU A 106 8.14 5.94 -1.77
C LEU A 106 7.95 7.44 -2.06
N ARG A 107 8.07 7.86 -3.32
CA ARG A 107 7.84 9.26 -3.72
C ARG A 107 6.41 9.70 -3.41
N GLU A 108 5.45 8.85 -3.74
CA GLU A 108 4.03 9.13 -3.47
C GLU A 108 3.72 9.09 -1.98
N LEU A 109 4.29 8.17 -1.20
CA LEU A 109 4.12 8.13 0.26
C LEU A 109 4.63 9.41 0.93
N VAL A 110 5.80 9.91 0.51
CA VAL A 110 6.33 11.21 0.98
C VAL A 110 5.36 12.35 0.63
N ARG A 111 4.89 12.41 -0.63
CA ARG A 111 3.89 13.40 -1.05
C ARG A 111 2.62 13.32 -0.21
N ILE A 112 2.08 12.12 0.02
CA ILE A 112 0.86 11.92 0.82
C ILE A 112 1.07 12.44 2.23
N SER A 113 2.18 12.10 2.88
CA SER A 113 2.46 12.54 4.26
C SER A 113 2.53 14.07 4.41
N ARG A 114 2.88 14.79 3.36
CA ARG A 114 3.05 16.25 3.37
C ARG A 114 1.80 16.99 2.88
N ASP A 115 1.23 16.52 1.78
CA ASP A 115 0.30 17.31 0.96
C ASP A 115 -1.14 16.76 0.98
N CYS A 116 -1.37 15.54 1.48
CA CYS A 116 -2.73 14.99 1.51
C CYS A 116 -3.60 15.83 2.45
N THR A 117 -4.77 16.30 2.00
CA THR A 117 -5.65 17.13 2.82
C THR A 117 -6.33 16.36 3.95
N ARG A 118 -6.42 15.03 3.81
CA ARG A 118 -7.06 14.14 4.78
C ARG A 118 -6.07 13.70 5.86
N GLU A 119 -6.27 14.20 7.08
CA GLU A 119 -5.38 13.95 8.21
C GLU A 119 -5.25 12.47 8.59
N ASP A 120 -6.34 11.71 8.51
CA ASP A 120 -6.33 10.26 8.73
C ASP A 120 -5.35 9.57 7.77
N ILE A 121 -5.36 9.94 6.49
CA ILE A 121 -4.44 9.37 5.49
C ILE A 121 -3.01 9.86 5.72
N ARG A 122 -2.79 11.16 5.98
CA ARG A 122 -1.45 11.68 6.29
C ARG A 122 -0.82 10.89 7.44
N ASN A 123 -1.58 10.66 8.50
CA ASN A 123 -1.12 9.92 9.67
C ASN A 123 -0.82 8.45 9.38
N LEU A 124 -1.49 7.83 8.39
CA LEU A 124 -1.14 6.48 7.91
C LEU A 124 0.11 6.47 7.01
N ALA A 125 0.36 7.56 6.28
CA ALA A 125 1.53 7.72 5.42
C ALA A 125 2.79 8.10 6.19
N HIS A 126 2.64 8.81 7.31
CA HIS A 126 3.68 8.90 8.32
C HIS A 126 3.92 7.49 8.85
N LEU A 127 4.99 6.86 8.36
CA LEU A 127 5.53 5.65 8.93
C LEU A 127 5.66 5.90 10.44
N LYS A 128 4.79 5.28 11.24
CA LYS A 128 4.88 5.38 12.69
C LYS A 128 6.26 4.87 13.07
N ASP A 129 7.10 5.80 13.49
CA ASP A 129 8.46 5.59 13.96
C ASP A 129 8.46 4.93 15.36
N SER A 130 7.58 3.94 15.56
CA SER A 130 7.30 3.33 16.87
C SER A 130 8.03 2.00 17.08
N THR A 131 8.76 1.48 16.09
CA THR A 131 9.56 0.24 16.24
C THR A 131 11.00 0.32 15.72
N ASN A 132 11.43 1.40 15.05
CA ASN A 132 12.81 1.48 14.52
C ASN A 132 13.75 2.46 15.26
N THR A 133 13.22 3.41 16.01
CA THR A 133 14.06 4.32 16.83
C THR A 133 14.76 3.62 18.01
N LYS A 134 14.33 2.41 18.39
CA LYS A 134 15.01 1.58 19.41
C LYS A 134 16.08 0.65 18.83
N ASN A 135 15.96 0.19 17.59
CA ASN A 135 16.91 -0.74 16.97
C ASN A 135 18.10 -0.04 16.29
N ILE A 136 17.94 1.21 15.85
CA ILE A 136 19.06 2.00 15.32
C ILE A 136 19.96 2.53 16.45
N LYS A 137 19.40 2.83 17.64
CA LYS A 137 20.18 3.29 18.80
C LYS A 137 20.94 2.16 19.51
N THR A 138 20.46 0.92 19.48
CA THR A 138 21.12 -0.22 20.13
C THR A 138 22.28 -0.83 19.33
N ASN A 139 22.34 -0.61 18.01
CA ASN A 139 23.48 -1.03 17.19
C ASN A 139 24.64 -0.02 17.15
N LYS A 140 24.44 1.23 17.59
CA LYS A 140 25.53 2.21 17.78
C LYS A 140 26.26 2.07 19.12
N SER A 141 25.66 1.42 20.12
CA SER A 141 26.27 1.18 21.43
C SER A 141 26.97 -0.18 21.56
N LYS A 142 27.12 -0.92 20.46
CA LYS A 142 27.85 -2.21 20.40
C LYS A 142 29.10 -2.17 19.51
N ILE A 143 29.47 -0.99 19.00
CA ILE A 143 30.66 -0.79 18.14
C ILE A 143 31.63 0.22 18.76
N ASN A 144 31.42 0.63 20.01
CA ASN A 144 32.43 1.32 20.82
C ASN A 144 32.67 0.51 22.10
#